data_AF-A0A7S2USR3-F1
#
_entry.id   AF-A0A7S2USR3-F1
#
_cell.length_a   1.000
_cell.length_b   1.000
_cell.length_c   1.000
_cell.angle_alpha   90.00
_cell.angle_beta   90.00
_cell.angle_gamma   90.00
#
_symmetry.space_group_name_H-M   'P 1'
#
loop_
_entity.id
_entity.type
_entity.pdbx_description
1 polymer ?
#
loop_
_entity_poly.entity_id
_entity_poly.type
_entity_poly.pdbx_seq_one_letter_code
_entity_poly.pdbx_strand_id
1 'polypeptide(L)'
;RRASLALDLGFVELCHQRGRFHSNFIVLDEVLTHLDAAGRLQVGHLLRNLVASPSSSARTSTSADARVPTDGQRFATALVILQDLAAEEIQDIFDRIDTVMRAEDESSVHVGVT
;
A
#
# COMPACT_ATOMS: atom_id res chain seq x y z
N ARG A 1 5.71 -11.86 -8.03
CA ARG A 1 5.27 -11.01 -6.90
C ARG A 1 4.21 -9.98 -7.31
N ARG A 2 4.42 -9.12 -8.32
CA ARG A 2 3.37 -8.19 -8.84
C ARG A 2 2.04 -8.87 -9.17
N ALA A 3 2.08 -10.01 -9.85
CA ALA A 3 0.87 -10.79 -10.15
C ALA A 3 0.18 -11.32 -8.90
N SER A 4 0.93 -11.70 -7.85
CA SER A 4 0.35 -12.12 -6.56
C SER A 4 -0.37 -10.96 -5.92
N LEU A 5 0.29 -9.80 -5.77
CA LEU A 5 -0.32 -8.60 -5.20
C LEU A 5 -1.59 -8.19 -5.95
N ALA A 6 -1.56 -8.23 -7.29
CA ALA A 6 -2.74 -7.93 -8.10
C ALA A 6 -3.88 -8.94 -7.88
N LEU A 7 -3.57 -10.24 -7.77
CA LEU A 7 -4.56 -11.28 -7.48
C LEU A 7 -5.12 -11.15 -6.06
N ASP A 8 -4.29 -10.82 -5.08
CA ASP A 8 -4.70 -10.60 -3.69
C ASP A 8 -5.66 -9.40 -3.61
N LEU A 9 -5.31 -8.28 -4.25
CA LEU A 9 -6.17 -7.10 -4.31
C LEU A 9 -7.48 -7.37 -5.06
N GLY A 10 -7.42 -8.08 -6.19
CA GLY A 10 -8.61 -8.46 -6.95
C GLY A 10 -9.51 -9.45 -6.20
N PHE A 11 -8.91 -10.36 -5.43
CA PHE A 11 -9.66 -11.27 -4.56
C PHE A 11 -10.36 -10.51 -3.44
N VAL A 12 -9.67 -9.55 -2.81
CA VAL A 12 -10.28 -8.69 -1.79
C VAL A 12 -11.44 -7.89 -2.37
N GLU A 13 -11.30 -7.32 -3.57
CA GLU A 13 -12.39 -6.62 -4.26
C GLU A 13 -13.57 -7.54 -4.57
N LEU A 14 -13.31 -8.77 -5.03
CA LEU A 14 -14.36 -9.76 -5.27
C LEU A 14 -15.10 -10.16 -3.98
N CYS A 15 -14.37 -10.31 -2.87
CA CYS A 15 -14.94 -10.58 -1.55
C CYS A 15 -15.83 -9.43 -1.06
N HIS A 16 -15.41 -8.19 -1.31
CA HIS A 16 -16.19 -6.99 -1.01
C HIS A 16 -17.52 -6.98 -1.80
N GLN A 17 -17.44 -7.17 -3.12
CA GLN A 17 -18.61 -7.16 -4.00
C GLN A 17 -19.63 -8.25 -3.67
N ARG A 18 -19.17 -9.40 -3.14
CA ARG A 18 -20.03 -10.50 -2.71
C ARG A 18 -20.60 -10.33 -1.30
N GLY A 19 -20.33 -9.20 -0.63
CA GLY A 19 -20.87 -8.84 0.68
C GLY A 19 -20.42 -9.75 1.83
N ARG A 20 -19.34 -10.52 1.64
CA ARG A 20 -18.93 -11.55 2.62
C ARG A 20 -17.94 -11.02 3.66
N PHE A 21 -17.15 -10.00 3.34
CA PHE A 21 -16.13 -9.47 4.23
C PHE A 21 -15.50 -8.19 3.66
N HIS A 22 -15.17 -7.22 4.51
CA HIS A 22 -14.28 -6.10 4.14
C HIS A 22 -13.17 -5.97 5.19
N SER A 23 -11.91 -6.03 4.76
CA SER A 23 -10.79 -5.66 5.63
C SER A 23 -10.47 -4.18 5.48
N ASN A 24 -10.41 -3.44 6.58
CA ASN A 24 -9.87 -2.08 6.58
C ASN A 24 -8.34 -2.07 6.74
N PHE A 25 -7.69 -3.23 6.79
CA PHE A 25 -6.26 -3.36 7.02
C PHE A 25 -5.61 -4.33 6.02
N ILE A 26 -4.43 -3.96 5.52
CA ILE A 26 -3.60 -4.84 4.68
C ILE A 26 -2.16 -4.84 5.19
N VAL A 27 -1.54 -6.02 5.24
CA VAL A 27 -0.13 -6.22 5.56
C VAL A 27 0.56 -6.78 4.34
N LEU A 28 1.67 -6.18 3.95
CA LEU A 28 2.45 -6.55 2.77
C LEU A 28 3.89 -6.83 3.19
N ASP A 29 4.28 -8.11 3.12
CA ASP A 29 5.62 -8.57 3.48
C ASP A 29 6.50 -8.68 2.23
N GLU A 30 7.53 -7.83 2.14
CA GLU A 30 8.57 -7.93 1.11
C GLU A 30 8.02 -7.94 -0.33
N VAL A 31 6.97 -7.15 -0.57
CA VAL A 31 6.31 -7.10 -1.89
C VAL A 31 7.11 -6.32 -2.93
N LEU A 32 8.07 -5.50 -2.48
CA LEU A 32 8.86 -4.59 -3.32
C LEU A 32 10.29 -5.08 -3.64
N THR A 33 10.75 -6.16 -3.00
CA THR A 33 12.18 -6.59 -3.00
C THR A 33 12.76 -6.88 -4.38
N HIS A 34 11.94 -7.18 -5.39
CA HIS A 34 12.39 -7.47 -6.77
C HIS A 34 11.97 -6.41 -7.79
N LEU A 35 11.50 -5.26 -7.33
CA LEU A 35 11.21 -4.12 -8.20
C LEU A 35 12.44 -3.25 -8.33
N ASP A 36 12.54 -2.52 -9.43
CA ASP A 36 13.44 -1.39 -9.58
C ASP A 36 12.85 -0.14 -8.91
N ALA A 37 13.61 0.94 -8.85
CA ALA A 37 13.17 2.19 -8.21
C ALA A 37 11.84 2.71 -8.80
N ALA A 38 11.70 2.67 -10.13
CA ALA A 38 10.48 3.08 -10.81
C ALA A 38 9.28 2.20 -10.42
N GLY A 39 9.47 0.88 -10.38
CA GLY A 39 8.45 -0.07 -9.96
C GLY A 39 8.05 0.09 -8.49
N ARG A 40 9.02 0.33 -7.60
CA ARG A 40 8.76 0.63 -6.18
C ARG A 40 7.90 1.88 -6.02
N LEU A 41 8.24 2.95 -6.72
CA LEU A 41 7.49 4.21 -6.69
C LEU A 41 6.07 4.06 -7.23
N GLN A 42 5.88 3.34 -8.34
CA GLN A 42 4.55 3.04 -8.89
C GLN A 42 3.68 2.25 -7.91
N VAL A 43 4.24 1.21 -7.28
CA VAL A 43 3.50 0.42 -6.28
C VAL A 43 3.24 1.27 -5.03
N GLY A 44 4.18 2.09 -4.60
CA GLY A 44 3.97 3.03 -3.49
C GLY A 44 2.80 3.97 -3.73
N HIS A 45 2.71 4.60 -4.89
CA HIS A 45 1.55 5.44 -5.25
C HIS A 45 0.24 4.65 -5.32
N LEU A 46 0.26 3.42 -5.82
CA LEU A 46 -0.90 2.53 -5.82
C LEU A 46 -1.37 2.28 -4.38
N LEU A 47 -0.47 1.92 -3.46
CA LEU A 47 -0.79 1.69 -2.05
C LEU A 47 -1.33 2.96 -1.38
N ARG A 48 -0.75 4.13 -1.69
CA ARG A 48 -1.25 5.42 -1.21
C ARG A 48 -2.69 5.67 -1.64
N ASN A 49 -3.02 5.38 -2.89
CA ASN A 49 -4.37 5.55 -3.43
C ASN A 49 -5.37 4.57 -2.79
N LEU A 50 -4.94 3.36 -2.41
CA LEU A 50 -5.80 2.39 -1.73
C LEU A 50 -6.12 2.76 -0.28
N VAL A 51 -5.27 3.56 0.37
CA VAL A 51 -5.46 4.05 1.75
C VAL A 51 -6.18 5.41 1.81
N ALA A 52 -6.20 6.16 0.70
CA ALA A 52 -6.76 7.52 0.66
C ALA A 52 -8.28 7.58 0.94
N SER A 53 -8.62 8.42 1.93
CA SER A 53 -9.97 8.61 2.48
C SER A 53 -10.93 9.37 1.51
N PRO A 54 -12.28 9.22 1.64
CA PRO A 54 -13.29 9.74 0.71
C PRO A 54 -13.43 11.26 0.58
N SER A 55 -12.67 12.07 1.30
CA SER A 55 -12.81 13.53 1.27
C SER A 55 -12.26 14.21 0.01
N SER A 56 -11.62 13.46 -0.90
CA SER A 56 -11.18 13.96 -2.21
C SER A 56 -12.12 13.61 -3.38
N SER A 57 -13.38 13.22 -3.13
CA SER A 57 -14.40 13.08 -4.19
C SER A 57 -14.90 14.42 -4.78
N ALA A 58 -14.21 15.54 -4.52
CA ALA A 58 -14.54 16.86 -5.07
C ALA A 58 -13.44 17.44 -5.97
N ARG A 59 -12.73 16.60 -6.74
CA ARG A 59 -11.96 17.06 -7.90
C ARG A 59 -12.48 16.39 -9.17
N THR A 60 -13.46 17.08 -9.74
CA THR A 60 -13.99 17.01 -11.10
C THR A 60 -13.03 16.39 -12.11
N SER A 61 -13.28 15.15 -12.52
CA SER A 61 -12.73 14.57 -13.75
C SER A 61 -13.78 14.70 -14.86
N THR A 62 -13.88 15.89 -15.46
CA THR A 62 -14.45 16.05 -16.80
C THR A 62 -13.40 15.61 -17.82
N SER A 63 -13.34 14.31 -18.11
CA SER A 63 -12.73 13.80 -19.34
C SER A 63 -13.32 12.43 -19.67
N ALA A 64 -13.91 12.35 -20.86
CA ALA A 64 -14.88 11.35 -21.30
C ALA A 64 -14.28 10.00 -21.76
N ASP A 65 -13.13 9.56 -21.23
CA ASP A 65 -12.42 8.40 -21.83
C ASP A 65 -11.68 7.44 -20.89
N ALA A 66 -12.08 7.34 -19.61
CA ALA A 66 -11.58 6.26 -18.76
C ALA A 66 -12.69 5.76 -17.82
N ARG A 67 -13.40 4.70 -18.22
CA ARG A 67 -14.18 3.88 -17.28
C ARG A 67 -13.21 3.19 -16.32
N VAL A 68 -13.04 3.71 -15.09
CA VAL A 68 -13.09 2.93 -13.85
C VAL A 68 -13.36 3.87 -12.66
N PRO A 69 -14.61 4.01 -12.21
CA PRO A 69 -14.89 4.31 -10.82
C PRO A 69 -15.44 3.03 -10.21
N THR A 70 -14.56 2.08 -9.88
CA THR A 70 -14.96 1.09 -8.88
C THR A 70 -14.89 1.82 -7.55
N ASP A 71 -15.99 1.78 -6.80
CA ASP A 71 -16.01 1.95 -5.36
C ASP A 71 -15.20 0.78 -4.74
N GLY A 72 -13.93 0.70 -5.12
CA GLY A 72 -13.04 -0.40 -4.83
C GLY A 72 -12.76 -0.44 -3.35
N GLN A 73 -12.41 -1.62 -2.85
CA GLN A 73 -12.00 -1.82 -1.47
C GLN A 73 -10.98 -0.74 -1.07
N ARG A 74 -11.30 0.03 -0.02
CA ARG A 74 -10.38 0.97 0.60
C ARG A 74 -9.89 0.41 1.93
N PHE A 75 -8.61 0.56 2.18
CA PHE A 75 -8.02 0.23 3.47
C PHE A 75 -7.94 1.52 4.31
N ALA A 76 -8.23 1.41 5.60
CA ALA A 76 -7.92 2.49 6.55
C ALA A 76 -6.42 2.55 6.85
N THR A 77 -5.71 1.42 6.74
CA THR A 77 -4.28 1.34 7.01
C THR A 77 -3.62 0.26 6.16
N ALA A 78 -2.44 0.57 5.63
CA ALA A 78 -1.56 -0.40 5.00
C ALA A 78 -0.24 -0.45 5.77
N LEU A 79 0.15 -1.64 6.22
CA LEU A 79 1.46 -1.91 6.79
C LEU A 79 2.32 -2.58 5.73
N VAL A 80 3.49 -2.01 5.45
CA VAL A 80 4.43 -2.54 4.47
C VAL A 80 5.74 -2.85 5.19
N ILE A 81 6.23 -4.08 5.05
CA ILE A 81 7.52 -4.53 5.58
C ILE A 81 8.50 -4.56 4.42
N LEU A 82 9.59 -3.79 4.57
CA LEU A 82 10.60 -3.57 3.54
C LEU A 82 12.01 -3.72 4.12
N GLN A 83 12.97 -4.06 3.26
CA GLN A 83 14.40 -3.93 3.52
C GLN A 83 14.88 -2.48 3.27
N ASP A 84 15.97 -2.08 3.92
CA ASP A 84 16.49 -0.70 3.96
C ASP A 84 16.53 -0.01 2.59
N LEU A 85 17.12 -0.64 1.57
CA LEU A 85 17.26 0.00 0.25
C LEU A 85 15.91 0.35 -0.39
N ALA A 86 14.90 -0.50 -0.24
CA ALA A 86 13.58 -0.23 -0.77
C ALA A 86 12.84 0.83 0.05
N ALA A 87 13.10 0.91 1.36
CA ALA A 87 12.49 1.89 2.25
C ALA A 87 13.01 3.31 1.98
N GLU A 88 14.32 3.48 1.74
CA GLU A 88 14.93 4.79 1.46
C GLU A 88 14.36 5.45 0.19
N GLU A 89 14.16 4.67 -0.87
CA GLU A 89 13.75 5.21 -2.17
C GLU A 89 12.30 5.71 -2.23
N ILE A 90 11.43 5.19 -1.37
CA ILE A 90 10.01 5.54 -1.34
C ILE A 90 9.54 6.02 0.04
N GLN A 91 10.49 6.46 0.87
CA GLN A 91 10.25 7.00 2.21
C GLN A 91 9.12 8.05 2.22
N ASP A 92 9.14 8.97 1.25
CA ASP A 92 8.20 10.09 1.18
C ASP A 92 6.75 9.68 0.93
N ILE A 93 6.51 8.41 0.59
CA ILE A 93 5.17 7.87 0.34
C ILE A 93 4.49 7.45 1.66
N PHE A 94 5.27 7.10 2.68
CA PHE A 94 4.77 6.57 3.94
C PHE A 94 4.47 7.68 4.94
N ASP A 95 3.32 7.58 5.64
CA ASP A 95 2.98 8.51 6.71
C ASP A 95 3.87 8.33 7.95
N ARG A 96 4.40 7.12 8.14
CA ARG A 96 5.26 6.73 9.26
C ARG A 96 6.18 5.60 8.83
N ILE A 97 7.41 5.64 9.31
CA ILE A 97 8.41 4.59 9.11
C ILE A 97 8.93 4.21 10.49
N ASP A 98 8.78 2.93 10.84
CA ASP A 98 9.40 2.34 12.01
C ASP A 98 10.53 1.41 11.53
N THR A 99 11.71 1.51 12.15
CA THR A 99 12.89 0.74 11.77
C THR A 99 13.14 -0.36 12.78
N VAL A 100 13.23 -1.61 12.30
CA VAL A 100 13.61 -2.75 13.13
C VAL A 100 15.11 -2.95 13.03
N MET A 101 15.81 -2.79 14.14
CA MET A 101 17.26 -3.03 14.23
C MET A 101 17.53 -4.28 15.04
N ARG A 102 18.45 -5.11 14.55
CA ARG A 102 19.00 -6.24 15.30
C ARG A 102 20.38 -5.89 15.83
N ALA A 103 20.57 -5.97 17.14
CA ALA A 103 21.86 -5.81 17.79
C ALA A 103 22.16 -7.08 18.58
N GLU A 104 23.30 -7.72 18.32
CA GLU A 104 23.66 -9.02 18.90
C GLU A 104 22.54 -10.06 18.68
N ASP A 105 21.89 -10.49 19.76
CA ASP A 105 20.78 -11.45 19.76
C ASP A 105 19.41 -10.84 20.08
N GLU A 106 19.31 -9.51 20.10
CA GLU A 106 18.06 -8.79 20.38
C GLU A 106 17.57 -7.98 19.17
N SER A 107 16.26 -7.98 18.97
CA SER A 107 15.57 -7.13 18.00
C SER A 107 14.88 -5.98 18.74
N SER A 108 15.15 -4.75 18.32
CA SER A 108 14.52 -3.54 18.86
C SER A 108 13.82 -2.76 17.76
N VAL A 109 12.72 -2.09 18.11
CA VAL A 109 11.97 -1.24 17.19
C VAL A 109 12.28 0.22 17.51
N HIS A 110 12.80 0.94 16.54
CA HIS A 110 12.97 2.38 16.60
C HIS A 110 11.78 3.01 15.89
N VAL A 111 10.93 3.61 16.70
CA VAL A 111 9.68 4.20 16.25
C VAL A 111 9.98 5.60 15.71
N GLY A 112 9.70 5.84 14.43
CA GLY A 112 9.91 7.15 13.80
C GLY A 112 9.06 8.21 14.48
N VAL A 113 9.64 9.40 14.72
CA VAL A 113 8.93 10.56 15.27
C VAL A 113 8.28 11.31 14.09
N THR A 114 6.95 11.50 14.17
CA THR A 114 6.14 12.34 13.26
C THR A 114 6.54 13.80 13.29
#